data_AF-A0A2D8MH54-F1
#
_entry.id   AF-A0A2D8MH54-F1
#
_cell.length_a   1.000
_cell.length_b   1.000
_cell.length_c   1.000
_cell.angle_alpha   90.00
_cell.angle_beta   90.00
_cell.angle_gamma   90.00
#
_symmetry.space_group_name_H-M   'P 1'
#
loop_
_entity.id
_entity.type
_entity.pdbx_description
1 polymer ?
#
loop_
_entity_poly.entity_id
_entity_poly.type
_entity_poly.pdbx_seq_one_letter_code
_entity_poly.pdbx_strand_id
1 'polypeptide(L)'
;RWMRMFTIPNQSSVPKAYEEFDEAGRMKPSSLYDRIVDVMEELVRFTVLLRPHADQLVDRYSERKEAKRDIDPKADISSIALSSS
;
A
#
# COMPACT_ATOMS: atom_id res chain seq x y z
N ARG A 1 -10.65 -0.99 -2.62
CA ARG A 1 -11.21 -0.19 -1.49
C ARG A 1 -11.96 -1.04 -0.45
N TRP A 2 -12.89 -1.92 -0.85
CA TRP A 2 -13.69 -2.74 0.09
C TRP A 2 -12.84 -3.61 1.04
N MET A 3 -11.76 -4.18 0.53
CA MET A 3 -10.77 -4.96 1.30
C MET A 3 -9.90 -4.12 2.25
N ARG A 4 -10.17 -2.82 2.41
CA ARG A 4 -9.41 -1.88 3.26
C ARG A 4 -7.91 -1.75 2.92
N MET A 5 -7.51 -2.11 1.70
CA MET A 5 -6.14 -1.92 1.20
C MET A 5 -5.90 -0.49 0.73
N PHE A 6 -4.66 -0.01 0.90
CA PHE A 6 -4.15 1.18 0.23
C PHE A 6 -3.77 0.81 -1.21
N THR A 7 -4.61 1.22 -2.16
CA THR A 7 -4.34 1.05 -3.59
C THR A 7 -3.54 2.26 -4.06
N ILE A 8 -2.34 2.02 -4.61
CA ILE A 8 -1.50 3.08 -5.18
C ILE A 8 -2.20 3.74 -6.39
N PRO A 9 -1.95 5.03 -6.65
CA PRO A 9 -2.62 5.74 -7.75
C PRO A 9 -2.20 5.26 -9.14
N ASN A 10 -0.94 4.86 -9.33
CA ASN A 10 -0.48 4.39 -10.63
C ASN A 10 -1.03 2.99 -10.95
N GLN A 11 -1.37 2.77 -12.22
CA GLN A 11 -1.90 1.51 -12.72
C GLN A 11 -1.45 1.26 -14.15
N SER A 12 -1.40 -0.03 -14.52
CA SER A 12 -1.09 -0.46 -15.88
C SER A 12 -2.33 -1.03 -16.57
N SER A 13 -2.52 -0.67 -17.84
CA SER A 13 -3.51 -1.23 -18.75
C SER A 13 -2.81 -1.53 -20.07
N VAL A 14 -2.77 -2.81 -20.44
CA VAL A 14 -2.05 -3.30 -21.63
C VAL A 14 -3.07 -3.68 -22.70
N PRO A 15 -3.41 -2.78 -23.65
CA PRO A 15 -4.33 -3.09 -24.73
C PRO A 15 -3.73 -4.16 -25.65
N LYS A 16 -4.57 -5.04 -26.20
CA LYS A 16 -4.15 -6.14 -27.07
C LYS A 16 -2.94 -6.92 -26.54
N ALA A 17 -2.99 -7.32 -25.27
CA ALA A 17 -1.87 -7.95 -24.58
C ALA A 17 -1.22 -9.10 -25.39
N TYR A 18 -1.96 -9.86 -26.20
CA TYR A 18 -1.40 -10.93 -27.05
C TYR A 18 -0.33 -10.45 -28.06
N GLU A 19 -0.29 -9.16 -28.42
CA GLU A 19 0.74 -8.58 -29.31
C GLU A 19 2.00 -8.16 -28.54
N GLU A 20 1.89 -7.94 -27.23
CA GLU A 20 2.95 -7.35 -26.37
C GLU A 20 3.92 -8.39 -25.78
N PHE A 21 3.67 -9.69 -25.98
CA PHE A 21 4.54 -10.76 -25.49
C PHE A 21 5.21 -11.51 -26.64
N ASP A 22 6.42 -12.02 -26.40
CA ASP A 22 7.14 -12.90 -27.32
C ASP A 22 6.76 -14.39 -27.14
N GLU A 23 7.35 -15.27 -27.95
CA GLU A 23 7.10 -16.71 -27.91
C GLU A 23 7.52 -17.37 -26.58
N ALA A 24 8.44 -16.75 -25.84
CA ALA A 24 8.87 -17.21 -24.51
C ALA A 24 7.99 -16.65 -23.38
N GLY A 25 6.94 -15.89 -23.70
CA GLY A 25 6.04 -15.27 -22.73
C GLY A 25 6.65 -14.07 -22.00
N ARG A 26 7.70 -13.46 -22.56
CA ARG A 26 8.29 -12.22 -22.03
C ARG A 26 7.63 -11.02 -22.69
N MET A 27 7.34 -10.00 -21.90
CA MET A 27 6.83 -8.75 -22.42
C MET A 27 7.94 -8.05 -23.22
N LYS A 28 7.61 -7.60 -24.42
CA LYS A 28 8.52 -6.87 -25.30
C LYS A 28 8.83 -5.49 -24.70
N PRO A 29 10.00 -4.91 -25.00
CA PRO A 29 10.27 -3.51 -24.66
C PRO A 29 9.27 -2.58 -25.34
N SER A 30 8.47 -1.87 -24.55
CA SER A 30 7.46 -0.91 -25.03
C SER A 30 7.13 0.10 -23.92
N SER A 31 6.45 1.19 -24.27
CA SER A 31 5.98 2.17 -23.28
C SER A 31 4.99 1.56 -22.26
N LEU A 32 4.34 0.45 -22.62
CA LEU A 32 3.49 -0.31 -21.71
C LEU A 32 4.31 -1.09 -20.67
N TYR A 33 5.48 -1.60 -21.07
CA TYR A 33 6.43 -2.19 -20.14
C TYR A 33 6.99 -1.15 -19.18
N ASP A 34 7.38 0.03 -19.68
CA ASP A 34 7.86 1.14 -18.86
C ASP A 34 6.81 1.56 -17.81
N ARG A 35 5.52 1.57 -18.17
CA ARG A 35 4.44 1.82 -17.21
C ARG A 35 4.37 0.76 -16.11
N ILE A 36 4.60 -0.51 -16.41
CA ILE A 36 4.63 -1.56 -15.38
C ILE A 36 5.81 -1.34 -14.43
N VAL A 37 6.96 -0.92 -14.95
CA VAL A 37 8.13 -0.56 -14.15
C VAL A 37 7.76 0.56 -13.17
N ASP A 38 7.13 1.65 -13.64
CA ASP A 38 6.70 2.75 -12.78
C ASP A 38 5.72 2.30 -11.68
N VAL A 39 4.75 1.44 -12.03
CA VAL A 39 3.76 0.90 -11.07
C VAL A 39 4.45 0.08 -9.98
N MET A 40 5.42 -0.77 -10.35
CA MET A 40 6.14 -1.60 -9.40
C MET A 40 7.09 -0.76 -8.52
N GLU A 41 7.73 0.26 -9.09
CA GLU A 41 8.54 1.20 -8.31
C GLU A 41 7.68 1.92 -7.26
N GLU A 42 6.53 2.45 -7.68
CA GLU A 42 5.59 3.13 -6.78
C GLU A 42 5.07 2.18 -5.69
N LEU A 43 4.69 0.95 -6.06
CA LEU A 43 4.21 -0.06 -5.12
C LEU A 43 5.25 -0.35 -4.03
N VAL A 44 6.53 -0.52 -4.40
CA VAL A 44 7.60 -0.77 -3.43
C VAL A 44 7.79 0.43 -2.51
N ARG A 45 7.84 1.66 -3.04
CA ARG A 45 7.98 2.88 -2.25
C ARG A 45 6.83 3.03 -1.24
N PHE A 46 5.58 2.86 -1.67
CA PHE A 46 4.42 2.90 -0.78
C PHE A 46 4.42 1.75 0.23
N THR A 47 4.85 0.56 -0.16
CA THR A 47 4.93 -0.58 0.77
C THR A 47 5.93 -0.31 1.87
N VAL A 48 7.13 0.17 1.54
CA VAL A 48 8.16 0.53 2.53
C VAL A 48 7.67 1.67 3.44
N LEU A 49 6.98 2.66 2.87
CA LEU A 49 6.42 3.77 3.63
C LEU A 49 5.32 3.34 4.62
N LEU A 50 4.40 2.47 4.19
CA LEU A 50 3.20 2.14 4.98
C LEU A 50 3.42 0.99 5.96
N ARG A 51 4.30 0.04 5.64
CA ARG A 51 4.46 -1.21 6.41
C ARG A 51 4.79 -0.99 7.89
N PRO A 52 5.70 -0.08 8.29
CA PRO A 52 5.98 0.17 9.71
C PRO A 52 4.79 0.72 10.50
N HIS A 53 3.80 1.30 9.82
CA HIS A 53 2.65 1.98 10.44
C HIS A 53 1.35 1.18 10.29
N ALA A 54 1.41 -0.08 9.87
CA ALA A 54 0.22 -0.87 9.55
C ALA A 54 -0.80 -0.93 10.70
N ASP A 55 -0.33 -1.16 11.93
CA ASP A 55 -1.19 -1.23 13.12
C ASP A 55 -1.86 0.11 13.44
N GLN A 56 -1.11 1.21 13.33
CA GLN A 56 -1.63 2.56 13.55
C GLN A 56 -2.68 2.95 12.48
N LEU A 57 -2.43 2.60 11.21
CA LEU A 57 -3.32 2.92 10.10
C LEU A 57 -4.65 2.18 10.17
N VAL A 58 -4.71 1.05 10.90
CA VAL A 58 -5.95 0.28 11.09
C VAL A 58 -6.59 0.46 12.47
N ASP A 59 -5.97 1.20 13.39
CA ASP A 59 -6.53 1.54 14.70
C ASP A 59 -7.63 2.62 14.56
N ARG A 60 -8.89 2.17 14.46
CA ARG A 60 -10.05 3.05 14.20
C ARG A 60 -10.78 3.45 15.48
N TYR A 61 -11.15 4.73 15.55
CA TYR A 61 -11.95 5.26 16.65
C TYR A 61 -13.25 4.49 16.90
N SER A 62 -14.00 4.14 15.85
CA SER A 62 -15.27 3.41 15.99
C SER A 62 -15.09 2.04 16.64
N GLU A 63 -14.02 1.32 16.27
CA GLU A 63 -13.68 0.00 16.80
C GLU A 63 -13.23 0.11 18.27
N ARG A 64 -12.44 1.15 18.61
CA ARG A 64 -12.07 1.45 20.02
C ARG A 64 -13.29 1.78 20.88
N LYS A 65 -14.21 2.60 20.35
CA LYS A 65 -15.44 3.00 21.05
C LYS A 65 -16.33 1.79 21.33
N GLU A 66 -16.49 0.89 20.36
CA GLU A 66 -17.26 -0.36 20.53
C GLU A 66 -16.63 -1.27 21.59
N ALA A 67 -15.30 -1.38 21.59
CA ALA A 67 -14.54 -2.14 22.57
C ALA A 67 -14.47 -1.50 23.97
N LYS A 68 -15.04 -0.29 24.17
CA LYS A 68 -14.92 0.50 25.41
C LYS A 68 -13.46 0.71 25.84
N ARG A 69 -12.55 0.85 24.87
CA ARG A 69 -11.13 1.14 25.10
C ARG A 69 -10.92 2.65 25.12
N ASP A 70 -10.84 3.23 26.31
CA ASP A 70 -10.43 4.62 26.49
C ASP A 70 -8.93 4.79 26.17
N ILE A 71 -8.59 5.90 25.52
CA ILE A 71 -7.20 6.33 25.32
C ILE A 71 -6.91 7.35 26.42
N ASP A 72 -5.85 7.14 27.20
CA ASP A 72 -5.33 8.17 28.11
C ASP A 72 -4.32 9.04 27.35
N PRO A 73 -4.65 10.30 27.02
CA PRO A 73 -3.76 11.18 26.27
C PRO A 73 -2.49 11.57 27.02
N LYS A 74 -2.27 11.18 28.28
CA LYS A 74 -1.00 11.45 28.97
C LYS A 74 -0.10 10.22 29.04
N ALA A 75 -0.70 9.03 29.12
CA ALA A 75 0.03 7.76 29.19
C ALA A 75 0.29 7.14 27.81
N ASP A 76 -0.61 7.32 26.85
CA ASP A 76 -0.54 6.62 25.55
C ASP A 76 0.29 7.38 24.50
N ILE A 77 0.40 8.72 24.58
CA ILE A 77 1.14 9.48 23.56
C ILE A 77 2.66 9.30 23.73
N SER A 78 3.12 9.20 24.97
CA SER A 78 4.53 8.94 25.29
C SER A 78 4.97 7.53 24.85
N SER A 79 4.08 6.53 24.91
CA SER A 79 4.37 5.17 24.44
C SER A 79 4.36 5.06 22.90
N ILE A 80 3.52 5.84 22.19
CA ILE A 80 3.50 5.90 20.72
C ILE A 80 4.83 6.47 20.16
N ALA A 81 5.42 7.47 20.82
CA ALA A 81 6.70 8.05 20.40
C ALA A 81 7.89 7.10 20.61
N LEU A 82 7.82 6.20 21.60
CA LEU A 82 8.88 5.25 21.94
C LEU A 82 8.82 3.96 21.12
N SER A 83 7.64 3.56 20.64
CA SER A 83 7.47 2.37 19.78
C SER A 83 7.82 2.61 18.31
N SER A 84 8.03 3.86 17.91
CA SER A 84 8.36 4.29 16.56
C SER A 84 9.88 4.53 16.33
N SER A 85 10.72 4.08 17.27
CA SER A 85 12.20 4.11 17.21
C SER A 85 12.82 2.75 16.94
#